data_AF-A0A9X4E656-F1
#
_entry.id   AF-A0A9X4E656-F1
#
_cell.length_a   1.000
_cell.length_b   1.000
_cell.length_c   1.000
_cell.angle_alpha   90.00
_cell.angle_beta   90.00
_cell.angle_gamma   90.00
#
_symmetry.space_group_name_H-M   'P 1'
#
loop_
_entity.id
_entity.type
_entity.pdbx_description
1 polymer ?
#
loop_
_entity_poly.entity_id
_entity_poly.type
_entity_poly.pdbx_seq_one_letter_code
_entity_poly.pdbx_strand_id
1 'polypeptide(L)'
;MSTKTSTYPLRLPVSIKAEAERLAAEDGTSLNQFVATAVAEKLAALRTAAFFDERRGKGDGDAFRRLLTRDGGQAPGAGDERPQD
;
A
#
# COMPACT_ATOMS: atom_id res chain seq x y z
N MET A 1 -14.02 5.31 -19.77
CA MET A 1 -12.70 5.99 -19.85
C MET A 1 -11.81 5.17 -20.77
N SER A 2 -11.32 5.73 -21.87
CA SER A 2 -10.40 5.02 -22.76
C SER A 2 -9.01 5.06 -22.14
N THR A 3 -8.55 3.94 -21.56
CA THR A 3 -7.17 3.81 -21.09
C THR A 3 -6.26 3.72 -22.31
N LYS A 4 -5.58 4.83 -22.62
CA LYS A 4 -4.52 4.85 -23.64
C LYS A 4 -3.28 4.13 -23.07
N THR A 5 -2.96 2.97 -23.62
CA THR A 5 -1.70 2.27 -23.31
C THR A 5 -0.60 2.77 -24.24
N SER A 6 0.54 3.20 -23.69
CA SER A 6 1.73 3.54 -24.46
C SER A 6 2.81 2.48 -24.26
N THR A 7 3.42 1.98 -25.34
CA THR A 7 4.57 1.09 -25.26
C THR A 7 5.83 1.88 -24.90
N TYR A 8 6.54 1.46 -23.85
CA TYR A 8 7.81 2.06 -23.45
C TYR A 8 8.94 1.00 -23.53
N PRO A 9 9.91 1.15 -24.44
CA PRO A 9 11.04 0.23 -24.52
C PRO A 9 12.01 0.45 -23.36
N LEU A 10 12.28 -0.59 -22.58
CA LEU A 10 13.20 -0.57 -21.45
C LEU A 10 14.40 -1.50 -21.72
N ARG A 11 15.60 -1.09 -21.30
CA ARG A 11 16.78 -1.96 -21.25
C ARG A 11 17.05 -2.37 -19.81
N LEU A 12 17.11 -3.67 -19.55
CA LEU A 12 17.44 -4.24 -18.25
C LEU A 12 18.79 -4.96 -18.33
N PRO A 13 19.59 -4.95 -17.24
CA PRO A 13 20.73 -5.85 -17.12
C PRO A 13 20.28 -7.30 -17.31
N VAL A 14 21.12 -8.12 -17.95
CA VAL A 14 20.77 -9.51 -18.31
C VAL A 14 20.35 -10.33 -17.09
N SER A 15 21.08 -10.21 -15.98
CA SER A 15 20.76 -10.91 -14.73
C SER A 15 19.39 -10.54 -14.16
N ILE A 16 19.04 -9.25 -14.19
CA ILE A 16 17.76 -8.75 -13.70
C ILE A 16 16.61 -9.19 -14.60
N LYS A 17 16.82 -9.15 -15.91
CA LYS A 17 15.83 -9.64 -16.87
C LYS A 17 15.55 -11.13 -16.62
N ALA A 18 16.59 -11.95 -16.50
CA ALA A 18 16.45 -13.39 -16.29
C ALA A 18 15.68 -13.71 -15.00
N GLU A 19 15.98 -12.99 -13.91
CA GLU A 19 15.28 -13.20 -12.64
C GLU A 19 13.81 -12.74 -12.71
N ALA A 20 13.54 -11.62 -13.36
CA ALA A 20 12.16 -11.16 -13.56
C ALA A 20 11.35 -12.13 -14.44
N GLU A 21 11.98 -12.74 -15.46
CA GLU A 21 11.34 -13.78 -16.28
C GLU A 21 11.04 -15.04 -15.47
N ARG A 22 11.94 -15.47 -14.57
CA ARG A 22 11.72 -16.60 -13.67
C ARG A 22 10.53 -16.35 -12.75
N LEU A 23 10.50 -15.20 -12.07
CA LEU A 23 9.42 -14.84 -11.15
C LEU A 23 8.09 -14.66 -11.88
N ALA A 24 8.09 -14.01 -13.05
CA ALA A 24 6.88 -13.88 -13.85
C ALA A 24 6.31 -15.25 -14.27
N ALA A 25 7.17 -16.22 -14.61
CA ALA A 25 6.75 -17.57 -14.93
C ALA A 25 6.19 -18.33 -13.71
N GLU A 26 6.79 -18.17 -12.54
CA GLU A 26 6.29 -18.73 -11.27
C GLU A 26 4.90 -18.20 -10.91
N ASP A 27 4.66 -16.91 -11.17
CA ASP A 27 3.37 -16.25 -10.97
C ASP A 27 2.37 -16.47 -12.12
N GLY A 28 2.77 -17.18 -13.19
CA GLY A 28 1.91 -17.45 -14.36
C GLY A 28 1.56 -16.22 -15.21
N THR A 29 2.40 -15.20 -15.20
CA THR A 29 2.22 -13.91 -15.88
C THR A 29 3.29 -13.66 -16.93
N SER A 30 3.02 -12.79 -17.90
CA SER A 30 4.07 -12.32 -18.83
C SER A 30 5.05 -11.37 -18.15
N LEU A 31 6.28 -11.28 -18.64
CA LEU A 31 7.27 -10.31 -18.15
C LEU A 31 6.73 -8.87 -18.19
N ASN A 32 5.99 -8.50 -19.25
CA ASN A 32 5.43 -7.15 -19.37
C ASN A 32 4.38 -6.85 -18.29
N GLN A 33 3.51 -7.82 -18.00
CA GLN A 33 2.51 -7.69 -16.93
C GLN A 33 3.19 -7.64 -15.56
N PHE A 34 4.17 -8.50 -15.32
CA PHE A 34 4.98 -8.48 -14.11
C PHE A 34 5.63 -7.12 -13.88
N VAL A 35 6.30 -6.56 -14.90
CA VAL A 35 6.93 -5.23 -14.82
C VAL A 35 5.88 -4.13 -14.59
N ALA A 36 4.74 -4.19 -15.28
CA ALA A 36 3.66 -3.21 -15.10
C ALA A 36 3.11 -3.22 -13.66
N THR A 37 2.88 -4.41 -13.09
CA THR A 37 2.44 -4.59 -11.71
C THR A 37 3.50 -4.07 -10.73
N ALA A 38 4.76 -4.44 -10.89
CA ALA A 38 5.84 -3.97 -10.03
C ALA A 38 5.98 -2.42 -10.06
N VAL A 39 5.79 -1.80 -11.22
CA VAL A 39 5.77 -0.33 -11.34
C VAL A 39 4.57 0.26 -10.58
N ALA A 40 3.37 -0.33 -10.73
CA ALA A 40 2.19 0.11 -10.01
C ALA A 40 2.37 0.02 -8.49
N GLU A 41 2.94 -1.10 -8.00
CA GLU A 41 3.26 -1.30 -6.59
C GLU A 41 4.28 -0.29 -6.07
N LYS A 42 5.37 -0.06 -6.82
CA LYS A 42 6.38 0.93 -6.42
C LYS A 42 5.79 2.33 -6.33
N LEU A 43 4.93 2.71 -7.29
CA LEU A 43 4.22 4.00 -7.26
C LEU A 43 3.28 4.09 -6.06
N ALA A 44 2.53 3.04 -5.75
CA ALA A 44 1.67 3.00 -4.58
C ALA A 44 2.48 3.17 -3.28
N ALA A 45 3.58 2.42 -3.13
CA ALA A 45 4.46 2.51 -1.96
C ALA A 45 5.03 3.93 -1.78
N LEU A 46 5.51 4.56 -2.85
CA LEU A 46 6.06 5.91 -2.80
C LEU A 46 4.99 6.97 -2.46
N ARG A 47 3.79 6.86 -3.03
CA ARG A 47 2.67 7.76 -2.71
C ARG A 47 2.21 7.61 -1.26
N THR A 48 2.14 6.37 -0.77
CA THR A 48 1.79 6.09 0.62
C THR A 48 2.82 6.68 1.58
N ALA A 49 4.11 6.52 1.30
CA ALA A 49 5.17 7.15 2.09
C ALA A 49 5.02 8.68 2.14
N ALA A 50 4.86 9.31 0.98
CA ALA A 50 4.66 10.77 0.89
C ALA A 50 3.41 11.24 1.66
N PHE A 51 2.30 10.51 1.54
CA PHE A 51 1.07 10.82 2.27
C PHE A 51 1.26 10.83 3.78
N PHE A 52 1.98 9.84 4.33
CA PHE A 52 2.27 9.78 5.76
C PHE A 52 3.27 10.85 6.18
N ASP A 53 4.27 11.13 5.35
CA ASP A 53 5.24 12.19 5.63
C ASP A 53 4.57 13.56 5.72
N GLU A 54 3.66 13.88 4.80
CA GLU A 54 2.87 15.12 4.82
C GLU A 54 1.93 15.23 6.03
N ARG A 55 1.52 14.11 6.61
CA ARG A 55 0.61 14.04 7.75
C ARG A 55 1.31 13.93 9.09
N ARG A 56 2.59 13.53 9.09
CA ARG A 56 3.38 13.41 10.30
C ARG A 56 3.36 14.74 11.04
N GLY A 57 3.08 14.69 12.34
CA GLY A 57 3.03 15.88 13.20
C GLY A 57 1.76 16.73 13.09
N LYS A 58 0.80 16.38 12.22
CA LYS A 58 -0.51 17.07 12.18
C LYS A 58 -1.52 16.56 13.22
N GLY A 59 -1.20 15.47 13.92
CA GLY A 59 -2.05 14.91 14.96
C GLY A 59 -1.84 15.60 16.30
N ASP A 60 -2.93 15.90 16.99
CA ASP A 60 -2.91 16.30 18.41
C ASP A 60 -3.09 15.06 19.29
N GLY A 61 -1.98 14.59 19.87
CA GLY A 61 -1.97 13.42 20.73
C GLY A 61 -2.78 13.60 22.02
N ASP A 62 -2.83 14.83 22.55
CA ASP A 62 -3.60 15.13 23.76
C ASP A 62 -5.10 15.17 23.45
N ALA A 63 -5.50 15.75 22.32
CA ALA A 63 -6.90 15.66 21.86
C ALA A 63 -7.33 14.20 21.63
N PHE A 64 -6.45 13.39 21.02
CA PHE A 64 -6.72 11.97 20.83
C PHE A 64 -6.91 11.23 22.16
N ARG A 65 -6.03 11.48 23.15
CA ARG A 65 -6.17 10.89 24.50
C ARG A 65 -7.46 11.33 25.18
N ARG A 66 -7.79 12.63 25.14
CA ARG A 66 -9.04 13.16 25.71
C ARG A 66 -10.27 12.48 25.10
N LEU A 67 -10.25 12.19 23.79
CA LEU A 67 -11.34 11.46 23.14
C LEU A 67 -11.44 10.01 23.63
N LEU A 68 -10.31 9.30 23.71
CA LEU A 68 -10.28 7.88 24.11
C LEU A 68 -10.67 7.64 25.57
N THR A 69 -10.40 8.61 26.46
CA THR A 69 -10.67 8.48 27.90
C THR A 69 -11.88 9.29 28.36
N ARG A 70 -12.72 9.78 27.43
CA ARG A 70 -13.89 10.57 27.82
C ARG A 70 -14.91 9.70 28.54
N ASP A 71 -15.66 10.32 29.44
CA ASP A 71 -16.83 9.69 30.03
C ASP A 71 -17.99 9.61 29.03
N GLY A 72 -18.68 8.47 29.02
CA GLY A 72 -19.79 8.21 28.11
C GLY A 72 -19.39 7.85 26.68
N GLY A 73 -20.38 7.78 25.79
CA GLY A 73 -20.24 7.26 24.42
C GLY A 73 -21.22 6.12 24.15
N GLN A 74 -21.19 5.60 22.92
CA GLN A 74 -21.90 4.34 22.62
C GLN A 74 -21.13 3.17 23.24
N ALA A 75 -21.88 2.25 23.84
CA ALA A 75 -21.31 0.98 24.25
C ALA A 75 -20.73 0.26 23.03
N PRO A 76 -19.70 -0.59 23.21
CA PRO A 76 -19.19 -1.44 22.14
C PRO A 76 -20.32 -2.22 21.47
N GLY A 77 -20.22 -2.39 20.16
CA GLY A 77 -21.09 -3.33 19.44
C GLY A 77 -20.80 -4.76 19.85
N ALA A 78 -21.71 -5.68 19.51
CA ALA A 78 -21.50 -7.10 19.73
C ALA A 78 -20.22 -7.57 19.01
N GLY A 79 -19.25 -8.12 19.74
CA GLY A 79 -17.94 -8.54 19.27
C GLY A 79 -16.81 -7.51 19.46
N ASP A 80 -17.13 -6.27 19.83
CA ASP A 80 -16.15 -5.22 20.16
C ASP A 80 -15.94 -5.08 21.68
N GLU A 81 -16.53 -5.98 22.48
CA GLU A 81 -16.34 -5.99 23.91
C GLU A 81 -14.87 -6.25 24.25
N ARG A 82 -14.39 -5.60 25.33
CA ARG A 82 -13.05 -5.90 25.83
C ARG A 82 -13.00 -7.38 26.25
N PRO A 83 -11.90 -8.10 25.96
CA PRO A 83 -11.68 -9.43 26.51
C PRO A 83 -11.92 -9.41 28.02
N GLN A 84 -12.70 -10.35 28.52
CA GLN A 84 -12.85 -10.55 29.96
C GLN A 84 -11.61 -11.34 30.42
N ASP A 85 -10.78 -10.71 31.26
CA ASP A 85 -9.70 -11.40 31.98
C ASP A 85 -10.27 -12.41 32.99
#